data_AF-A0A1I7RSA3-F1
#
_entry.id   AF-A0A1I7RSA3-F1
#
_cell.length_a   1.000
_cell.length_b   1.000
_cell.length_c   1.000
_cell.angle_alpha   90.00
_cell.angle_beta   90.00
_cell.angle_gamma   90.00
#
_symmetry.space_group_name_H-M   'P 1'
#
loop_
_entity.id
_entity.type
_entity.pdbx_description
1 polymer ?
#
loop_
_entity_poly.entity_id
_entity_poly.type
_entity_poly.pdbx_seq_one_letter_code
_entity_poly.pdbx_strand_id
1 'polypeptide(L)'
;MTCSFTPGSVSLTAYRLTPSGYEWGKNNTDKGNNPKGYLPSHYEKVQMLLSDRFLGYYMVPTNGIWNYNFMGVRHDANMKYDVSLGVPKEFYHEDHRTVHFHNFQSFDDPAGVAWADREDCFA
;
A
#
# COMPACT_ATOMS: atom_id res chain seq x y z
N MET A 1 -7.06 13.60 -4.47
CA MET A 1 -5.70 14.16 -4.37
C MET A 1 -4.75 13.20 -5.08
N THR A 2 -3.81 13.72 -5.85
CA THR A 2 -2.76 12.96 -6.51
C THR A 2 -1.41 13.35 -5.91
N CYS A 3 -0.62 12.35 -5.53
CA CYS A 3 0.75 12.53 -5.07
C CYS A 3 1.70 11.95 -6.12
N SER A 4 2.48 12.81 -6.78
CA SER A 4 3.37 12.42 -7.87
C SER A 4 4.82 12.52 -7.43
N PHE A 5 5.58 11.43 -7.64
CA PHE A 5 7.03 11.45 -7.48
C PHE A 5 7.66 12.18 -8.67
N THR A 6 8.31 13.29 -8.37
CA THR A 6 9.19 14.02 -9.30
C THR A 6 10.63 13.76 -8.90
N PRO A 7 11.63 13.94 -9.78
CA PRO A 7 13.03 13.71 -9.42
C PRO A 7 13.40 14.46 -8.14
N GLY A 8 13.78 13.71 -7.08
CA GLY A 8 14.15 14.25 -5.76
C GLY A 8 13.04 15.00 -5.01
N SER A 9 11.77 14.90 -5.41
CA SER A 9 10.69 15.72 -4.84
C SER A 9 9.31 15.06 -4.96
N VAL A 10 8.30 15.67 -4.33
CA VAL A 10 6.90 15.26 -4.47
C VAL A 10 6.05 16.45 -4.86
N SER A 11 5.21 16.27 -5.89
CA SER A 11 4.21 17.23 -6.32
C SER A 11 2.81 16.75 -5.92
N LEU A 12 2.03 17.62 -5.28
CA LEU A 12 0.66 17.31 -4.86
C LEU A 12 -0.34 18.13 -5.70
N THR A 13 -1.45 17.52 -6.10
CA THR A 13 -2.57 18.23 -6.72
C THR A 13 -3.90 17.68 -6.22
N ALA A 14 -4.86 18.56 -5.95
CA ALA A 14 -6.21 18.18 -5.55
C ALA A 14 -7.21 18.41 -6.69
N TYR A 15 -8.18 17.51 -6.79
CA TYR A 15 -9.22 17.54 -7.80
C TYR A 15 -10.56 17.21 -7.15
N ARG A 16 -11.66 17.75 -7.69
CA ARG A 16 -13.01 17.29 -7.43
C ARG A 16 -13.67 16.80 -8.72
N LEU A 17 -14.57 15.83 -8.60
CA LEU A 17 -15.41 15.39 -9.71
C LEU A 17 -16.47 16.43 -10.00
N THR A 18 -16.74 16.67 -11.29
CA THR A 18 -17.91 17.41 -11.73
C THR A 18 -19.12 16.45 -11.82
N PRO A 19 -20.37 16.95 -11.82
CA PRO A 19 -21.54 16.08 -11.99
C PRO A 19 -21.50 15.24 -13.27
N SER A 20 -21.01 15.80 -14.38
CA SER A 20 -20.82 15.06 -15.62
C SER A 20 -19.74 13.97 -15.50
N GLY A 21 -18.64 14.26 -14.80
CA GLY A 21 -17.60 13.27 -14.54
C GLY A 21 -18.06 12.13 -13.64
N TYR A 22 -18.92 12.40 -12.67
CA TYR A 22 -19.56 11.38 -11.83
C TYR A 22 -20.44 10.44 -12.66
N GLU A 23 -21.35 10.99 -13.47
CA GLU A 23 -22.24 10.19 -14.32
C GLU A 23 -21.45 9.37 -15.36
N TRP A 24 -20.42 9.97 -15.97
CA TRP A 24 -19.55 9.22 -16.87
C TRP A 24 -18.80 8.10 -16.14
N GLY A 25 -18.19 8.39 -15.00
CA GLY A 25 -17.40 7.43 -14.23
C GLY A 25 -18.22 6.25 -13.70
N LYS A 26 -19.48 6.50 -13.31
CA LYS A 26 -20.42 5.47 -12.87
C LYS A 26 -20.80 4.49 -13.98
N ASN A 27 -20.94 4.99 -15.22
CA ASN A 27 -21.37 4.19 -16.36
C ASN A 27 -20.20 3.57 -17.15
N ASN A 28 -18.97 4.04 -16.92
CA ASN A 28 -17.79 3.57 -17.64
C ASN A 28 -17.35 2.18 -17.15
N THR A 29 -17.32 1.21 -18.07
CA THR A 29 -16.83 -0.16 -17.82
C THR A 29 -15.43 -0.40 -18.37
N ASP A 30 -14.92 0.48 -19.22
CA ASP A 30 -13.60 0.38 -19.83
C ASP A 30 -12.51 0.86 -18.85
N LYS A 31 -11.56 -0.04 -18.56
CA LYS A 31 -10.42 0.22 -17.66
C LYS A 31 -9.12 0.52 -18.42
N GLY A 32 -9.17 0.64 -19.74
CA GLY A 32 -8.03 1.02 -20.55
C GLY A 32 -7.60 2.48 -20.31
N ASN A 33 -6.44 2.85 -20.84
CA ASN A 33 -5.87 4.19 -20.65
C ASN A 33 -6.65 5.30 -21.36
N ASN A 34 -7.39 4.97 -22.42
CA ASN A 34 -8.18 5.92 -23.22
C ASN A 34 -9.64 5.45 -23.33
N PRO A 35 -10.40 5.49 -22.23
CA PRO A 35 -11.78 5.03 -22.21
C PRO A 35 -12.66 5.95 -23.06
N LYS A 36 -13.63 5.35 -23.76
CA LYS A 36 -14.54 6.08 -24.66
C LYS A 36 -15.33 7.16 -23.90
N GLY A 37 -15.40 8.35 -24.48
CA GLY A 37 -16.18 9.48 -23.94
C GLY A 37 -15.52 10.20 -22.76
N TYR A 38 -14.27 9.88 -22.42
CA TYR A 38 -13.49 10.67 -21.48
C TYR A 38 -13.35 12.12 -21.95
N LEU A 39 -13.56 13.07 -21.03
CA LEU A 39 -13.36 14.50 -21.24
C LEU A 39 -12.59 15.11 -20.07
N PRO A 40 -11.67 16.06 -20.32
CA PRO A 40 -10.97 16.79 -19.25
C PRO A 40 -11.91 17.59 -18.32
N SER A 41 -13.16 17.83 -18.72
CA SER A 41 -14.18 18.51 -17.92
C SER A 41 -14.84 17.62 -16.85
N HIS A 42 -14.48 16.34 -16.78
CA HIS A 42 -14.97 15.41 -15.76
C HIS A 42 -14.42 15.69 -14.35
N TYR A 43 -13.36 16.48 -14.26
CA TYR A 43 -12.79 16.91 -13.00
C TYR A 43 -12.27 18.33 -13.11
N GLU A 44 -12.12 18.98 -11.97
CA GLU A 44 -11.53 20.31 -11.88
C GLU A 44 -10.54 20.38 -10.72
N LYS A 45 -9.50 21.21 -10.87
CA LYS A 45 -8.51 21.44 -9.82
C LYS A 45 -9.15 22.21 -8.67
N VAL A 46 -8.81 21.84 -7.44
CA VAL A 46 -9.25 22.54 -6.23
C VAL A 46 -8.04 22.96 -5.40
N GLN A 47 -8.23 24.02 -4.61
CA GLN A 47 -7.18 24.52 -3.73
C GLN A 47 -6.91 23.54 -2.59
N MET A 48 -5.64 23.34 -2.26
CA MET A 48 -5.17 22.55 -1.14
C MET A 48 -3.94 23.22 -0.53
N LEU A 49 -3.84 23.20 0.79
CA LEU A 49 -2.72 23.77 1.55
C LEU A 49 -2.14 22.70 2.48
N LEU A 50 -0.83 22.76 2.70
CA LEU A 50 -0.16 22.00 3.74
C LEU A 50 -0.08 22.84 5.01
N SER A 51 -0.27 22.20 6.16
CA SER A 51 -0.23 22.88 7.46
C SER A 51 0.57 22.09 8.47
N ASP A 52 1.37 22.82 9.24
CA ASP A 52 2.11 22.38 10.43
C ASP A 52 1.36 22.72 11.73
N ARG A 53 0.18 23.36 11.65
CA ARG A 53 -0.56 23.87 12.81
C ARG A 53 -1.32 22.81 13.60
N PHE A 54 -1.60 21.68 12.97
CA PHE A 54 -2.33 20.57 13.57
C PHE A 54 -1.75 19.24 13.10
N LEU A 55 -1.85 18.23 13.96
CA LEU A 55 -1.39 16.88 13.66
C LEU A 55 -2.58 16.00 13.30
N GLY A 56 -2.51 15.36 12.13
CA GLY A 56 -3.39 14.27 11.78
C GLY A 56 -2.96 12.97 12.47
N TYR A 57 -3.78 11.94 12.34
CA TYR A 57 -3.48 10.58 12.81
C TYR A 57 -3.83 9.57 11.72
N TYR A 58 -3.31 8.35 11.86
CA TYR A 58 -3.60 7.24 10.97
C TYR A 58 -4.54 6.23 11.63
N MET A 59 -5.34 5.57 10.81
CA MET A 59 -6.06 4.36 11.18
C MET A 59 -5.54 3.23 10.31
N VAL A 60 -5.28 2.08 10.93
CA VAL A 60 -4.74 0.89 10.26
C VAL A 60 -5.70 -0.29 10.44
N PRO A 61 -5.73 -1.26 9.52
CA PRO A 61 -6.46 -2.50 9.73
C PRO A 61 -6.03 -3.17 11.04
N THR A 62 -6.98 -3.73 11.80
CA THR A 62 -6.69 -4.35 13.11
C THR A 62 -5.75 -5.56 12.99
N ASN A 63 -5.75 -6.24 11.84
CA ASN A 63 -4.79 -7.33 11.56
C ASN A 63 -3.38 -6.81 11.18
N GLY A 64 -3.17 -5.49 11.12
CA GLY A 64 -1.91 -4.85 10.81
C GLY A 64 -1.49 -4.87 9.34
N ILE A 65 -2.25 -5.51 8.45
CA ILE A 65 -1.90 -5.68 7.03
C ILE A 65 -2.82 -4.81 6.18
N TRP A 66 -2.27 -3.71 5.65
CA TRP A 66 -2.95 -2.87 4.67
C TRP A 66 -2.50 -3.17 3.23
N ASN A 67 -1.29 -3.70 3.05
CA ASN A 67 -0.72 -3.97 1.73
C ASN A 67 -0.89 -5.45 1.33
N TYR A 68 -1.75 -5.70 0.34
CA TYR A 68 -1.97 -7.04 -0.23
C TYR A 68 -1.20 -7.29 -1.54
N ASN A 69 -0.27 -6.41 -1.93
CA ASN A 69 0.44 -6.53 -3.21
C ASN A 69 1.25 -7.83 -3.36
N PHE A 70 1.79 -8.36 -2.25
CA PHE A 70 2.50 -9.66 -2.23
C PHE A 70 1.61 -10.86 -1.87
N MET A 71 0.31 -10.61 -1.62
CA MET A 71 -0.67 -11.63 -1.23
C MET A 71 -1.99 -11.43 -2.01
N GLY A 72 -1.91 -11.17 -3.32
CA GLY A 72 -3.06 -10.76 -4.12
C GLY A 72 -4.25 -11.73 -4.08
N VAL A 73 -4.01 -13.04 -3.96
CA VAL A 73 -5.05 -14.06 -3.81
C VAL A 73 -5.86 -13.94 -2.51
N ARG A 74 -5.34 -13.23 -1.50
CA ARG A 74 -6.03 -13.00 -0.22
C ARG A 74 -6.87 -11.73 -0.21
N HIS A 75 -6.77 -10.89 -1.25
CA HIS A 75 -7.58 -9.68 -1.37
C HIS A 75 -8.91 -10.00 -2.07
N ASP A 76 -10.02 -9.66 -1.42
CA ASP A 76 -11.37 -9.79 -1.97
C ASP A 76 -12.07 -8.43 -1.95
N ALA A 77 -12.80 -8.08 -3.00
CA ALA A 77 -13.47 -6.78 -3.10
C ALA A 77 -14.59 -6.59 -2.05
N ASN A 78 -15.12 -7.67 -1.51
CA ASN A 78 -16.17 -7.70 -0.49
C ASN A 78 -15.62 -8.04 0.91
N MET A 79 -14.28 -8.04 1.09
CA MET A 79 -13.68 -8.32 2.39
C MET A 79 -14.11 -7.32 3.46
N LYS A 80 -14.36 -7.80 4.67
CA LYS A 80 -14.63 -6.97 5.85
C LYS A 80 -13.36 -6.80 6.65
N TYR A 81 -13.17 -5.62 7.22
CA TYR A 81 -12.03 -5.31 8.08
C TYR A 81 -12.45 -4.32 9.16
N ASP A 82 -11.85 -4.49 10.34
CA ASP A 82 -11.92 -3.51 11.42
C ASP A 82 -10.67 -2.62 11.37
N VAL A 83 -10.77 -1.46 12.00
CA VAL A 83 -9.69 -0.45 12.04
C VAL A 83 -9.37 -0.06 13.47
N SER A 84 -8.10 0.21 13.73
CA SER A 84 -7.60 0.72 15.01
C SER A 84 -6.64 1.90 14.80
N LEU A 85 -6.47 2.73 15.83
CA LEU A 85 -5.43 3.76 15.85
C LEU A 85 -4.05 3.09 15.80
N GLY A 86 -3.18 3.55 14.89
CA GLY A 86 -1.85 2.96 14.75
C GLY A 86 -1.03 3.62 13.65
N VAL A 87 0.22 3.18 13.50
CA VAL A 87 1.14 3.67 12.47
C VAL A 87 1.16 2.67 11.30
N PRO A 88 0.97 3.11 10.05
CA PRO A 88 1.03 2.20 8.90
C PRO A 88 2.46 1.71 8.71
N LYS A 89 2.62 0.39 8.60
CA LYS A 89 3.88 -0.27 8.27
C LYS A 89 4.33 0.09 6.85
N GLU A 90 5.64 0.11 6.58
CA GLU A 90 6.18 0.44 5.26
C GLU A 90 5.76 -0.58 4.19
N PHE A 91 5.82 -0.19 2.92
CA PHE A 91 5.39 -1.03 1.80
C PHE A 91 6.06 -2.43 1.82
N TYR A 92 7.35 -2.49 2.13
CA TYR A 92 8.15 -3.72 2.20
C TYR A 92 8.32 -4.28 3.62
N HIS A 93 7.48 -3.91 4.58
CA HIS A 93 7.52 -4.52 5.92
C HIS A 93 7.30 -6.05 5.83
N GLU A 94 7.96 -6.83 6.68
CA GLU A 94 7.92 -8.32 6.66
C GLU A 94 6.51 -8.90 6.69
N ASP A 95 5.62 -8.34 7.50
CA ASP A 95 4.20 -8.72 7.57
C ASP A 95 3.45 -8.61 6.23
N HIS A 96 3.87 -7.70 5.35
CA HIS A 96 3.25 -7.56 4.03
C HIS A 96 3.76 -8.62 3.04
N ARG A 97 4.85 -9.33 3.36
CA ARG A 97 5.58 -10.22 2.45
C ARG A 97 5.97 -11.55 3.09
N THR A 98 5.15 -12.05 4.01
CA THR A 98 5.37 -13.25 4.85
C THR A 98 5.90 -14.47 4.09
N VAL A 99 5.48 -14.69 2.84
CA VAL A 99 5.98 -15.80 1.99
C VAL A 99 7.50 -15.78 1.84
N HIS A 100 8.12 -14.60 1.76
CA HIS A 100 9.58 -14.46 1.66
C HIS A 100 10.30 -14.91 2.93
N PHE A 101 9.59 -14.93 4.06
CA PHE A 101 10.10 -15.28 5.39
C PHE A 101 9.56 -16.63 5.88
N HIS A 102 8.84 -17.38 5.05
CA HIS A 102 8.44 -18.77 5.33
C HIS A 102 9.22 -19.78 4.48
N ASN A 103 9.77 -19.35 3.35
CA ASN A 103 10.48 -20.22 2.42
C ASN A 103 11.95 -20.41 2.80
N PHE A 104 12.19 -21.09 3.92
CA PHE A 104 13.53 -21.58 4.27
C PHE A 104 13.68 -23.02 3.78
N GLN A 105 14.18 -23.20 2.56
CA GLN A 105 14.74 -24.48 2.15
C GLN A 105 16.24 -24.44 2.46
N SER A 106 16.59 -24.86 3.67
CA SER A 106 17.96 -25.01 4.11
C SER A 106 18.19 -26.48 4.42
N PHE A 107 19.32 -27.03 3.99
CA PHE A 107 19.75 -28.32 4.51
C PHE A 107 20.01 -28.15 6.01
N ASP A 108 19.45 -29.03 6.84
CA ASP A 108 19.87 -29.16 8.24
C ASP A 108 21.35 -29.57 8.20
N ASP A 109 22.23 -28.62 8.52
CA ASP A 109 23.68 -28.73 8.47
C ASP A 109 24.39 -28.50 7.10
N PRO A 110 24.30 -27.30 6.50
CA PRO A 110 25.02 -26.99 5.26
C PRO A 110 26.55 -26.97 5.43
N ALA A 111 27.04 -26.88 6.68
CA ALA A 111 28.45 -26.74 7.01
C ALA A 111 29.04 -27.99 7.71
N GLY A 112 28.24 -29.04 7.96
CA GLY A 112 28.70 -30.29 8.61
C GLY A 112 29.08 -30.15 10.08
N VAL A 113 28.65 -29.07 10.75
CA VAL A 113 29.07 -28.68 12.11
C VAL A 113 27.98 -28.84 13.15
N ALA A 114 26.82 -29.41 12.80
CA ALA A 114 25.74 -29.62 13.76
C ALA A 114 26.14 -30.51 14.95
N TRP A 115 27.20 -31.30 14.79
CA TRP A 115 27.77 -32.19 15.82
C TRP A 115 29.16 -31.75 16.31
N ALA A 116 29.62 -30.55 15.93
CA ALA A 116 30.89 -30.01 16.38
C ALA A 116 30.69 -29.26 17.72
N ASP A 117 31.57 -29.50 18.68
CA ASP A 117 31.58 -28.76 19.94
C ASP A 117 31.81 -27.27 19.66
N ARG A 118 30.86 -26.43 20.09
CA ARG A 118 30.95 -24.97 20.00
C ARG A 118 30.93 -24.36 21.38
N GLU A 119 32.02 -23.70 21.75
CA GLU A 119 32.07 -22.87 22.94
C GLU A 119 31.34 -21.55 22.66
N ASP A 120 30.26 -21.28 23.40
CA ASP A 120 29.56 -20.00 23.39
C ASP A 120 29.94 -19.19 24.64
N CYS A 121 31.01 -18.41 24.50
CA CYS A 121 31.57 -17.63 25.62
C CYS A 121 30.76 -16.35 25.93
N PHE A 122 29.70 -16.05 25.18
CA PHE A 122 28.91 -14.83 25.36
C PHE A 122 27.41 -15.08 25.13
N ALA A 123 26.63 -14.96 26.21
CA ALA A 123 25.16 -14.90 26.15
C ALA A 123 24.66 -13.53 25.65
#